data_AF-W3RJQ2-F1
#
_entry.id   AF-W3RJQ2-F1
#
_cell.length_a   1.000
_cell.length_b   1.000
_cell.length_c   1.000
_cell.angle_alpha   90.00
_cell.angle_beta   90.00
_cell.angle_gamma   90.00
#
_symmetry.space_group_name_H-M   'P 1'
#
loop_
_entity.id
_entity.type
_entity.pdbx_description
1 polymer ?
#
loop_
_entity_poly.entity_id
_entity_poly.type
_entity_poly.pdbx_seq_one_letter_code
_entity_poly.pdbx_strand_id
1 'polypeptide(L)'
;MATDKQIAANRRNALKSTGPKTLVGRAASSRNAFRHGLTKPLTDDPRTLAAARQLADAIFGAATDPERRELHMHIALAHLEIRRVRVARNHTLSLLMTALDDSSDAQTLKHLGSFDRYERLARQRQKRTIRSFQKGENILDRKT
;
A
#
# COMPACT_ATOMS: atom_id res chain seq x y z
N MET A 1 -4.49 -22.43 6.78
CA MET A 1 -4.26 -22.37 8.24
C MET A 1 -2.76 -22.35 8.49
N ALA A 2 -2.27 -21.67 9.54
CA ALA A 2 -0.84 -21.61 9.84
C ALA A 2 -0.35 -22.95 10.41
N THR A 3 0.84 -23.41 9.99
CA THR A 3 1.45 -24.66 10.49
C THR A 3 2.02 -24.48 11.90
N ASP A 4 2.24 -25.57 12.64
CA ASP A 4 2.81 -25.50 14.01
C ASP A 4 4.17 -24.78 14.04
N LYS A 5 4.97 -24.97 12.97
CA LYS A 5 6.24 -24.26 12.77
C LYS A 5 6.03 -22.75 12.62
N GLN A 6 5.01 -22.32 11.88
CA GLN A 6 4.63 -20.92 11.75
C GLN A 6 4.08 -20.35 13.06
N ILE A 7 3.30 -21.12 13.82
CA ILE A 7 2.77 -20.71 15.13
C ILE A 7 3.90 -20.50 16.14
N ALA A 8 4.86 -21.44 16.23
CA ALA A 8 6.01 -21.33 17.11
C ALA A 8 6.91 -20.13 16.74
N ALA A 9 7.11 -19.87 15.44
CA ALA A 9 7.83 -18.70 14.95
C ALA A 9 7.09 -17.39 15.28
N ASN A 10 5.77 -17.34 15.08
CA ASN A 10 4.95 -16.18 15.42
C ASN A 10 5.00 -15.88 16.93
N ARG A 11 4.99 -16.90 17.80
CA ARG A 11 5.14 -16.71 19.25
C ARG A 11 6.52 -16.13 19.61
N ARG A 12 7.61 -16.66 19.05
CA ARG A 12 8.97 -16.10 19.27
C ARG A 12 9.09 -14.66 18.77
N ASN A 13 8.51 -14.35 17.61
CA ASN A 13 8.51 -13.00 17.05
C ASN A 13 7.65 -12.04 17.88
N ALA A 14 6.52 -12.50 18.42
CA ALA A 14 5.67 -11.72 19.30
C ALA A 14 6.40 -11.33 20.60
N LEU A 15 7.19 -12.24 21.19
CA LEU A 15 8.02 -11.95 22.36
C LEU A 15 9.10 -10.89 22.09
N LYS A 16 9.56 -10.79 20.85
CA LYS A 16 10.52 -9.77 20.38
C LYS A 16 9.87 -8.47 19.90
N SER A 17 8.53 -8.43 19.82
CA SER A 17 7.82 -7.26 19.33
C SER A 17 7.85 -6.15 20.37
N THR A 18 8.46 -5.03 20.00
CA THR A 18 8.51 -3.79 20.78
C THR A 18 7.32 -2.86 20.50
N GLY A 19 6.28 -3.38 19.84
CA GLY A 19 5.08 -2.62 19.51
C GLY A 19 4.35 -2.07 20.76
N PRO A 20 3.46 -1.09 20.58
CA PRO A 20 2.81 -0.41 21.70
C PRO A 20 1.94 -1.36 22.52
N LYS A 21 2.29 -1.49 23.81
CA LYS A 21 1.56 -2.33 24.79
C LYS A 21 0.41 -1.59 25.49
N THR A 22 0.39 -0.27 25.42
CA THR A 22 -0.62 0.59 26.08
C THR A 22 -1.69 1.05 25.09
N LEU A 23 -2.90 1.34 25.58
CA LEU A 23 -3.98 1.91 24.76
C LEU A 23 -3.57 3.23 24.10
N VAL A 24 -2.87 4.10 24.83
CA VAL A 24 -2.32 5.36 24.32
C VAL A 24 -1.29 5.12 23.23
N GLY A 25 -0.35 4.19 23.42
CA GLY A 25 0.64 3.84 22.41
C GLY A 25 0.02 3.21 21.15
N ARG A 26 -1.06 2.43 21.31
CA ARG A 26 -1.83 1.87 20.20
C ARG A 26 -2.58 2.97 19.44
N ALA A 27 -3.19 3.93 20.12
CA ALA A 27 -3.85 5.09 19.51
C ALA A 27 -2.86 6.02 18.78
N ALA A 28 -1.65 6.22 19.33
CA ALA A 28 -0.59 6.96 18.66
C ALA A 28 -0.11 6.20 17.40
N SER A 29 0.05 4.87 17.49
CA SER A 29 0.46 4.06 16.36
C SER A 29 -0.62 3.93 15.28
N SER A 30 -1.90 3.91 15.64
CA SER A 30 -3.00 3.93 14.66
C SER A 30 -3.07 5.25 13.92
N ARG A 31 -2.69 6.37 14.57
CA ARG A 31 -2.53 7.67 13.90
C ARG A 31 -1.42 7.72 12.87
N ASN A 32 -0.43 6.83 12.89
CA ASN A 32 0.56 6.73 11.81
C ASN A 32 -0.12 6.41 10.46
N ALA A 33 -1.16 5.56 10.47
CA ALA A 33 -1.95 5.27 9.27
C ALA A 33 -2.63 6.54 8.71
N PHE A 34 -3.10 7.41 9.59
CA PHE A 34 -3.75 8.68 9.23
C PHE A 34 -2.74 9.76 8.82
N ARG A 35 -1.51 9.75 9.35
CA ARG A 35 -0.49 10.78 9.07
C ARG A 35 -0.01 10.75 7.62
N HIS A 36 0.12 9.57 7.01
CA HIS A 36 0.57 9.45 5.61
C HIS A 36 -0.49 8.84 4.67
N GLY A 37 -1.61 8.33 5.18
CA GLY A 37 -2.71 7.76 4.38
C GLY A 37 -2.39 6.47 3.61
N LEU A 38 -1.11 6.06 3.55
CA LEU A 38 -0.63 4.94 2.73
C LEU A 38 -1.09 3.54 3.15
N THR A 39 -1.60 3.37 4.37
CA THR A 39 -2.04 2.07 4.89
C THR A 39 -3.55 1.87 4.82
N LYS A 40 -4.33 2.90 4.46
CA LYS A 40 -5.77 2.75 4.25
C LYS A 40 -6.02 2.10 2.88
N PRO A 41 -6.88 1.07 2.78
CA PRO A 41 -7.32 0.54 1.49
C PRO A 41 -7.93 1.64 0.63
N LEU A 42 -7.60 1.65 -0.67
CA LEU A 42 -8.18 2.59 -1.63
C LEU A 42 -9.67 2.29 -1.92
N THR A 43 -10.09 1.06 -1.67
CA THR A 43 -11.47 0.58 -1.87
C THR A 43 -12.48 1.17 -0.90
N ASP A 44 -12.02 1.71 0.24
CA ASP A 44 -12.90 2.26 1.28
C ASP A 44 -13.36 3.70 0.94
N ASP A 45 -12.87 4.28 -0.15
CA ASP A 45 -13.24 5.62 -0.61
C ASP A 45 -13.96 5.55 -1.97
N PRO A 46 -15.27 5.85 -2.03
CA PRO A 46 -16.04 5.85 -3.27
C PRO A 46 -15.45 6.75 -4.37
N ARG A 47 -14.81 7.87 -3.99
CA ARG A 47 -14.18 8.79 -4.96
C ARG A 47 -12.98 8.14 -5.61
N THR A 48 -12.19 7.42 -4.82
CA THR A 48 -11.04 6.66 -5.31
C THR A 48 -11.47 5.51 -6.21
N LEU A 49 -12.57 4.81 -5.88
CA LEU A 49 -13.13 3.77 -6.75
C LEU A 49 -13.59 4.35 -8.10
N ALA A 50 -14.25 5.49 -8.11
CA ALA A 50 -14.64 6.18 -9.35
C ALA A 50 -13.42 6.59 -10.18
N ALA A 51 -12.39 7.14 -9.54
CA ALA A 51 -11.13 7.49 -10.21
C ALA A 51 -10.41 6.25 -10.78
N ALA A 52 -10.42 5.13 -10.05
CA ALA A 52 -9.87 3.86 -10.52
C ALA A 52 -10.64 3.36 -11.74
N ARG A 53 -11.98 3.51 -11.74
CA ARG A 53 -12.81 3.14 -12.88
C ARG A 53 -12.49 3.97 -14.11
N GLN A 54 -12.43 5.28 -13.96
CA GLN A 54 -12.06 6.19 -15.05
C GLN A 54 -10.66 5.89 -15.60
N LEU A 55 -9.70 5.60 -14.72
CA LEU A 55 -8.35 5.23 -15.12
C LEU A 55 -8.32 3.89 -15.86
N ALA A 56 -9.10 2.90 -15.39
CA ALA A 56 -9.26 1.61 -16.05
C ALA A 56 -9.82 1.77 -17.47
N ASP A 57 -10.91 2.52 -17.60
CA ASP A 57 -11.56 2.78 -18.89
C ASP A 57 -10.65 3.60 -19.82
N ALA A 58 -9.82 4.51 -19.30
CA ALA A 58 -8.85 5.28 -20.08
C ALA A 58 -7.65 4.45 -20.59
N ILE A 59 -7.18 3.47 -19.82
CA ILE A 59 -6.02 2.64 -20.18
C ILE A 59 -6.43 1.50 -21.13
N PHE A 60 -7.56 0.86 -20.86
CA PHE A 60 -7.94 -0.40 -21.51
C PHE A 60 -9.23 -0.31 -22.34
N GLY A 61 -9.93 0.83 -22.30
CA GLY A 61 -11.29 0.95 -22.82
C GLY A 61 -12.33 0.32 -21.91
N ALA A 62 -13.61 0.54 -22.23
CA ALA A 62 -14.72 -0.04 -21.50
C ALA A 62 -14.76 -1.56 -21.70
N ALA A 63 -14.48 -2.33 -20.66
CA ALA A 63 -14.63 -3.78 -20.69
C ALA A 63 -16.11 -4.18 -20.58
N THR A 64 -16.58 -4.98 -21.54
CA THR A 64 -17.92 -5.59 -21.51
C THR A 64 -17.97 -6.80 -20.58
N ASP A 65 -16.94 -7.65 -20.66
CA ASP A 65 -16.78 -8.87 -19.87
C ASP A 65 -16.45 -8.59 -18.38
N PRO A 66 -17.15 -9.21 -17.42
CA PRO A 66 -16.90 -9.03 -15.98
C PRO A 66 -15.47 -9.35 -15.53
N GLU A 67 -14.84 -10.41 -16.04
CA GLU A 67 -13.48 -10.80 -15.60
C GLU A 67 -12.44 -9.77 -16.04
N ARG A 68 -12.50 -9.34 -17.31
CA ARG A 68 -11.66 -8.24 -17.82
C ARG A 68 -11.90 -6.95 -17.05
N ARG A 69 -13.15 -6.65 -16.71
CA ARG A 69 -13.53 -5.46 -15.95
C ARG A 69 -12.88 -5.44 -14.58
N GLU A 70 -12.90 -6.57 -13.87
CA GLU A 70 -12.27 -6.72 -12.57
C GLU A 70 -10.74 -6.58 -12.65
N LEU A 71 -10.12 -7.14 -13.69
CA LEU A 71 -8.69 -6.95 -13.92
C LEU A 71 -8.32 -5.48 -14.14
N HIS A 72 -9.04 -4.79 -15.03
CA HIS A 72 -8.77 -3.39 -15.32
C HIS A 72 -8.88 -2.54 -14.04
N MET A 73 -9.88 -2.83 -13.20
CA MET A 73 -10.03 -2.22 -11.88
C MET A 73 -8.83 -2.48 -10.97
N HIS A 74 -8.37 -3.73 -10.87
CA HIS A 74 -7.21 -4.07 -10.04
C HIS A 74 -5.93 -3.35 -10.51
N ILE A 75 -5.68 -3.29 -11.82
CA ILE A 75 -4.51 -2.59 -12.35
C ILE A 75 -4.60 -1.08 -12.07
N ALA A 76 -5.78 -0.48 -12.28
CA ALA A 76 -6.00 0.92 -12.01
C ALA A 76 -5.83 1.28 -10.52
N LEU A 77 -6.37 0.45 -9.62
CA LEU A 77 -6.17 0.62 -8.17
C LEU A 77 -4.68 0.54 -7.80
N ALA A 78 -3.94 -0.41 -8.37
CA ALA A 78 -2.50 -0.50 -8.14
C ALA A 78 -1.74 0.76 -8.63
N HIS A 79 -2.15 1.32 -9.78
CA HIS A 79 -1.59 2.60 -10.26
C HIS A 79 -1.86 3.74 -9.30
N LEU A 80 -3.09 3.84 -8.77
CA LEU A 80 -3.44 4.85 -7.78
C LEU A 80 -2.68 4.66 -6.47
N GLU A 81 -2.40 3.42 -6.03
CA GLU A 81 -1.56 3.16 -4.85
C GLU A 81 -0.14 3.70 -5.05
N ILE A 82 0.48 3.42 -6.20
CA ILE A 82 1.81 3.93 -6.53
C ILE A 82 1.80 5.46 -6.57
N ARG A 83 0.80 6.06 -7.21
CA ARG A 83 0.64 7.53 -7.27
C ARG A 83 0.51 8.12 -5.87
N ARG A 84 -0.28 7.51 -4.98
CA ARG A 84 -0.46 7.95 -3.59
C ARG A 84 0.87 7.92 -2.82
N VAL A 85 1.65 6.85 -2.96
CA VAL A 85 2.98 6.75 -2.34
C VAL A 85 3.92 7.85 -2.84
N ARG A 86 3.94 8.10 -4.15
CA ARG A 86 4.79 9.14 -4.76
C ARG A 86 4.40 10.54 -4.33
N VAL A 87 3.10 10.86 -4.28
CA VAL A 87 2.61 12.16 -3.81
C VAL A 87 3.03 12.38 -2.36
N ALA A 88 2.85 11.39 -1.48
CA ALA A 88 3.27 11.49 -0.08
C ALA A 88 4.79 11.67 0.06
N ARG A 89 5.58 10.94 -0.74
CA ARG A 89 7.04 11.07 -0.80
C ARG A 89 7.46 12.48 -1.23
N ASN A 90 6.88 12.99 -2.32
CA ASN A 90 7.20 14.31 -2.85
C ASN A 90 6.79 15.43 -1.89
N HIS A 91 5.65 15.30 -1.23
CA HIS A 91 5.24 16.25 -0.20
C HIS A 91 6.24 16.29 0.96
N THR A 92 6.68 15.11 1.44
CA THR A 92 7.70 15.00 2.49
C THR A 92 9.03 15.63 2.06
N LEU A 93 9.46 15.37 0.81
CA LEU A 93 10.67 15.95 0.24
C LEU A 93 10.55 17.48 0.11
N SER A 94 9.40 17.98 -0.31
CA SER A 94 9.14 19.42 -0.39
C SER A 94 9.24 20.10 0.96
N LEU A 95 8.65 19.50 2.01
CA LEU A 95 8.75 20.02 3.38
C LEU A 95 10.20 20.06 3.87
N LEU A 96 11.00 19.04 3.54
CA LEU A 96 12.43 19.01 3.88
C LEU A 96 13.21 20.11 3.13
N MET A 97 12.93 20.32 1.84
CA MET A 97 13.57 21.38 1.06
C MET A 97 13.23 22.78 1.56
N THR A 98 12.01 22.99 2.07
CA THR A 98 11.60 24.28 2.65
C THR A 98 12.12 24.49 4.07
N ALA A 99 12.46 23.42 4.78
CA ALA A 99 12.93 23.45 6.17
C ALA A 99 14.47 23.39 6.26
N LEU A 100 15.19 23.78 5.20
CA LEU A 100 16.65 23.85 5.17
C LEU A 100 17.17 24.96 6.09
N ASP A 101 17.14 24.70 7.40
CA ASP A 101 18.21 25.06 8.32
C ASP A 101 19.16 23.85 8.43
N ASP A 102 20.43 24.07 8.81
CA ASP A 102 21.57 23.14 8.73
C ASP A 102 21.44 21.74 9.40
N SER A 103 20.28 21.42 9.99
CA SER A 103 19.97 20.12 10.57
C SER A 103 18.92 19.39 9.73
N SER A 104 19.31 18.84 8.58
CA SER A 104 18.50 17.81 7.92
C SER A 104 18.38 16.61 8.85
N ASP A 105 17.27 16.52 9.58
CA ASP A 105 17.02 15.50 10.60
C ASP A 105 17.17 14.09 9.99
N ALA A 106 18.12 13.30 10.50
CA ALA A 106 18.37 11.92 10.04
C ALA A 106 17.10 11.04 10.06
N GLN A 107 16.14 11.39 10.91
CA GLN A 107 14.83 10.74 11.00
C GLN A 107 13.94 11.02 9.76
N THR A 108 13.98 12.23 9.22
CA THR A 108 13.24 12.63 8.01
C THR A 108 13.81 11.95 6.77
N LEU A 109 15.14 11.85 6.66
CA LEU A 109 15.81 11.10 5.59
C LEU A 109 15.49 9.60 5.65
N LYS A 110 15.47 9.00 6.85
CA LYS A 110 15.01 7.61 7.04
C LYS A 110 13.53 7.45 6.66
N HIS A 111 12.68 8.42 7.00
CA HIS A 111 11.27 8.41 6.60
C HIS A 111 11.12 8.47 5.08
N LEU A 112 11.93 9.27 4.38
CA LEU A 112 11.95 9.34 2.93
C LEU A 112 12.33 7.99 2.28
N GLY A 113 13.36 7.32 2.80
CA GLY A 113 13.76 5.99 2.35
C GLY A 113 12.70 4.91 2.63
N SER A 114 11.81 5.12 3.60
CA SER A 114 10.72 4.18 3.89
C SER A 114 9.66 4.11 2.77
N PHE A 115 9.51 5.18 1.96
CA PHE A 115 8.59 5.18 0.82
C PHE A 115 9.01 4.22 -0.29
N ASP A 116 10.31 3.95 -0.46
CA ASP A 116 10.82 2.99 -1.45
C ASP A 116 10.32 1.57 -1.15
N ARG A 117 10.16 1.22 0.14
CA ARG A 117 9.56 -0.05 0.56
C ARG A 117 8.09 -0.13 0.14
N TYR A 118 7.32 0.94 0.36
CA TYR A 118 5.90 0.98 -0.01
C TYR A 118 5.71 0.92 -1.54
N GLU A 119 6.54 1.64 -2.30
CA GLU A 119 6.48 1.58 -3.76
C GLU A 119 6.87 0.19 -4.28
N ARG A 120 7.90 -0.46 -3.71
CA ARG A 120 8.28 -1.83 -4.06
C ARG A 120 7.16 -2.82 -3.78
N LEU A 121 6.48 -2.72 -2.65
CA LEU A 121 5.37 -3.60 -2.29
C LEU A 121 4.16 -3.40 -3.22
N ALA A 122 3.80 -2.15 -3.53
CA ALA A 122 2.72 -1.85 -4.47
C ALA A 122 3.03 -2.42 -5.87
N ARG A 123 4.26 -2.24 -6.38
CA ARG A 123 4.70 -2.82 -7.65
C ARG A 123 4.71 -4.36 -7.63
N GLN A 124 5.11 -4.97 -6.51
CA GLN A 124 5.08 -6.43 -6.36
C GLN A 124 3.65 -6.98 -6.39
N ARG A 125 2.70 -6.32 -5.73
CA ARG A 125 1.27 -6.66 -5.79
C ARG A 125 0.77 -6.57 -7.23
N GLN A 126 1.02 -5.44 -7.91
CA GLN A 126 0.65 -5.23 -9.31
C GLN A 126 1.20 -6.33 -10.23
N LYS A 127 2.51 -6.64 -10.13
CA LYS A 127 3.15 -7.66 -10.97
C LYS A 127 2.58 -9.05 -10.73
N ARG A 128 2.17 -9.37 -9.50
CA ARG A 128 1.52 -10.65 -9.16
C ARG A 128 0.13 -10.73 -9.79
N THR A 129 -0.68 -9.68 -9.68
CA THR A 129 -2.03 -9.63 -10.26
C THR A 129 -2.00 -9.78 -11.79
N ILE A 130 -1.06 -9.11 -12.46
CA ILE A 130 -0.90 -9.25 -13.93
C ILE A 130 -0.51 -10.69 -14.29
N ARG A 131 0.40 -11.31 -13.52
CA ARG A 131 0.87 -12.68 -13.76
C ARG A 131 -0.20 -13.75 -13.51
N SER A 132 -1.02 -13.61 -12.46
CA SER A 132 -2.12 -14.55 -12.21
C SER A 132 -3.15 -14.49 -13.33
N PHE A 133 -3.44 -13.30 -13.83
CA PHE A 133 -4.33 -13.12 -14.99
C PHE A 133 -3.76 -13.74 -16.28
N GLN A 134 -2.48 -13.50 -16.59
CA GLN A 134 -1.81 -14.10 -17.77
C GLN A 134 -1.85 -15.64 -17.74
N LYS A 135 -2.02 -16.25 -16.56
CA LYS A 135 -2.12 -17.70 -16.36
C LYS A 135 -3.56 -18.21 -16.32
N GLY A 136 -4.57 -17.35 -16.39
CA GLY A 136 -5.98 -17.73 -16.20
C GLY A 136 -6.32 -18.19 -14.78
N GLU A 137 -5.50 -17.84 -13.77
CA GLU A 137 -5.78 -18.17 -12.37
C GLU A 137 -6.78 -17.16 -11.79
N ASN A 138 -7.89 -17.65 -11.24
CA ASN A 138 -8.90 -16.81 -10.59
C ASN A 138 -8.30 -16.11 -9.35
N ILE A 139 -8.26 -14.78 -9.38
CA ILE A 139 -7.65 -13.94 -8.35
C ILE A 139 -8.42 -14.04 -7.02
N LEU A 140 -9.67 -14.51 -7.05
CA LEU A 140 -10.58 -14.62 -5.89
C LEU A 140 -10.24 -15.77 -4.94
N ASP A 141 -9.44 -16.76 -5.34
CA ASP A 141 -9.19 -17.96 -4.52
C ASP A 141 -8.03 -17.82 -3.52
N ARG A 142 -7.30 -16.70 -3.54
CA ARG A 142 -6.14 -16.50 -2.66
C ARG A 142 -6.44 -15.42 -1.62
N LYS A 143 -7.12 -15.84 -0.55
CA LYS A 143 -7.37 -15.08 0.69
C LYS A 143 -6.15 -14.25 1.11
N THR A 144 -6.44 -12.98 1.40
CA THR A 144 -5.61 -11.96 2.06
C THR A 144 -4.92 -12.44 3.33
#